data_AF-A0A1V5FWK8-F1
#
_entry.id   AF-A0A1V5FWK8-F1
#
_cell.length_a   1.000
_cell.length_b   1.000
_cell.length_c   1.000
_cell.angle_alpha   90.00
_cell.angle_beta   90.00
_cell.angle_gamma   90.00
#
_symmetry.space_group_name_H-M   'P 1'
#
loop_
_entity.id
_entity.type
_entity.pdbx_description
1 polymer ?
#
loop_
_entity_poly.entity_id
_entity_poly.type
_entity_poly.pdbx_seq_one_letter_code
_entity_poly.pdbx_strand_id
1 'polypeptide(L)'
;MQYKRAAIAPEDAGLFEYPFVYLTGQSDFRLSDRARENLRAYLERGGFLFIVNAAHWAEFDRAVRREIQAILPGRTLQPLARDHPIFSAHNDAPVQPALRGPEPHLGVAVEGVEIDGATAVVYAPLGLGAAWQNIELPYVAAPESEYALALGVNTVVYAMTH
;
A
#
# COMPACT_ATOMS: atom_id res chain seq x y z
N MET A 1 -10.56 23.35 0.28
CA MET A 1 -10.95 21.98 -0.12
C MET A 1 -10.62 21.06 1.05
N GLN A 2 -11.62 20.56 1.77
CA GLN A 2 -11.43 19.72 2.95
C GLN A 2 -11.53 18.27 2.50
N TYR A 3 -10.41 17.57 2.41
CA TYR A 3 -10.39 16.15 2.08
C TYR A 3 -10.98 15.37 3.26
N LYS A 4 -12.20 14.86 3.09
CA LYS A 4 -12.88 14.05 4.11
C LYS A 4 -12.53 12.58 3.87
N ARG A 5 -11.91 11.92 4.85
CA ARG A 5 -11.73 10.47 4.83
C ARG A 5 -13.10 9.79 4.92
N ALA A 6 -13.43 8.94 3.96
CA ALA A 6 -14.54 8.00 4.05
C ALA A 6 -14.02 6.67 4.62
N ALA A 7 -14.63 6.18 5.70
CA ALA A 7 -14.44 4.79 6.09
C ALA A 7 -15.40 3.95 5.26
N ILE A 8 -14.87 2.98 4.51
CA ILE A 8 -15.63 2.15 3.58
C ILE A 8 -15.44 0.70 4.01
N ALA A 9 -16.53 -0.03 4.16
CA ALA A 9 -16.45 -1.48 4.27
C ALA A 9 -16.26 -2.06 2.85
N PRO A 10 -15.27 -2.94 2.62
CA PRO A 10 -15.05 -3.52 1.29
C PRO A 10 -16.23 -4.38 0.80
N GLU A 11 -17.16 -4.75 1.68
CA GLU A 11 -18.44 -5.40 1.35
C GLU A 11 -19.44 -4.45 0.68
N ASP A 12 -19.31 -3.14 0.91
CA ASP A 12 -20.29 -2.14 0.47
C ASP A 12 -20.06 -1.72 -0.97
N ALA A 13 -21.16 -1.39 -1.67
CA ALA A 13 -21.10 -0.87 -3.03
C ALA A 13 -20.37 0.50 -3.12
N GLY A 14 -20.28 1.23 -2.01
CA GLY A 14 -19.55 2.50 -1.94
C GLY A 14 -18.08 2.36 -2.31
N LEU A 15 -17.48 1.16 -2.23
CA LEU A 15 -16.11 0.90 -2.69
C LEU A 15 -15.86 1.39 -4.12
N PHE A 16 -16.83 1.18 -5.03
CA PHE A 16 -16.69 1.51 -6.44
C PHE A 16 -16.74 3.02 -6.75
N GLU A 17 -17.09 3.85 -5.77
CA GLU A 17 -17.12 5.31 -5.92
C GLU A 17 -15.72 5.95 -5.75
N TYR A 18 -14.73 5.18 -5.30
CA TYR A 18 -13.39 5.69 -4.97
C TYR A 18 -12.34 5.05 -5.87
N PRO A 19 -11.67 5.80 -6.76
CA PRO A 19 -10.61 5.25 -7.61
C PRO A 19 -9.37 4.78 -6.83
N PHE A 20 -9.25 5.21 -5.56
CA PHE A 20 -8.13 4.89 -4.68
C PHE A 20 -8.63 4.50 -3.30
N VAL A 21 -8.22 3.31 -2.83
CA VAL A 21 -8.46 2.85 -1.45
C VAL A 21 -7.17 2.56 -0.72
N TYR A 22 -7.17 2.86 0.57
CA TYR A 22 -6.03 2.73 1.46
C TYR A 22 -6.35 1.73 2.59
N LEU A 23 -5.48 0.74 2.77
CA LEU A 23 -5.56 -0.25 3.84
C LEU A 23 -4.31 -0.18 4.71
N THR A 24 -4.49 -0.17 6.02
CA THR A 24 -3.38 -0.25 6.97
C THR A 24 -3.79 -1.03 8.22
N GLY A 25 -2.82 -1.66 8.86
CA GLY A 25 -3.02 -2.42 10.09
C GLY A 25 -1.70 -2.92 10.67
N GLN A 26 -1.83 -3.65 11.78
CA GLN A 26 -0.70 -4.21 12.56
C GLN A 26 -0.87 -5.72 12.80
N SER A 27 -2.10 -6.22 12.87
CA SER A 27 -2.43 -7.61 13.17
C SER A 27 -2.92 -8.39 11.94
N ASP A 28 -3.13 -9.69 12.11
CA ASP A 28 -3.88 -10.49 11.12
C ASP A 28 -5.30 -9.91 10.93
N PHE A 29 -5.85 -10.06 9.72
CA PHE A 29 -7.20 -9.66 9.35
C PHE A 29 -7.74 -10.61 8.28
N ARG A 30 -9.02 -10.98 8.35
CA ARG A 30 -9.67 -11.85 7.37
C ARG A 30 -10.75 -11.05 6.66
N LEU A 31 -10.70 -11.01 5.33
CA LEU A 31 -11.80 -10.46 4.55
C LEU A 31 -12.90 -11.51 4.41
N SER A 32 -14.14 -11.04 4.41
CA SER A 32 -15.28 -11.86 4.01
C SER A 32 -15.19 -12.23 2.53
N ASP A 33 -15.87 -13.30 2.11
CA ASP A 33 -15.88 -13.68 0.70
C ASP A 33 -16.47 -12.57 -0.18
N ARG A 34 -17.50 -11.88 0.33
CA ARG A 34 -18.09 -10.70 -0.32
C ARG A 34 -17.09 -9.58 -0.52
N ALA A 35 -16.27 -9.27 0.50
CA ALA A 35 -15.21 -8.26 0.39
C ALA A 35 -14.15 -8.65 -0.63
N ARG A 36 -13.76 -9.93 -0.69
CA ARG A 36 -12.79 -10.42 -1.68
C ARG A 36 -13.32 -10.32 -3.10
N GLU A 37 -14.58 -10.70 -3.32
CA GLU A 37 -15.27 -10.57 -4.61
C GLU A 37 -15.34 -9.11 -5.05
N ASN A 38 -15.70 -8.21 -4.14
CA ASN A 38 -15.75 -6.78 -4.42
C ASN A 38 -14.38 -6.20 -4.74
N LEU A 39 -13.36 -6.49 -3.95
CA LEU A 39 -12.01 -6.00 -4.19
C LEU A 39 -11.43 -6.52 -5.49
N ARG A 40 -11.75 -7.78 -5.87
CA ARG A 40 -11.38 -8.30 -7.19
C ARG A 40 -12.03 -7.48 -8.30
N ALA A 41 -13.35 -7.35 -8.27
CA ALA A 41 -14.09 -6.59 -9.28
C ALA A 41 -13.67 -5.12 -9.31
N TYR A 42 -13.32 -4.54 -8.16
CA TYR A 42 -12.80 -3.19 -8.03
C TYR A 42 -11.47 -3.02 -8.76
N LEU A 43 -10.50 -3.91 -8.48
CA LEU A 43 -9.17 -3.87 -9.10
C LEU A 43 -9.24 -4.17 -10.61
N GLU A 44 -10.06 -5.14 -11.03
CA GLU A 44 -10.28 -5.47 -12.45
C GLU A 44 -10.98 -4.35 -13.23
N ARG A 45 -11.60 -3.38 -12.55
CA ARG A 45 -12.24 -2.20 -13.15
C ARG A 45 -11.37 -0.94 -13.09
N GLY A 46 -10.08 -1.09 -12.74
CA GLY A 46 -9.14 0.02 -12.66
C GLY A 46 -9.13 0.74 -11.30
N GLY A 47 -9.72 0.16 -10.27
CA GLY A 47 -9.52 0.62 -8.91
C GLY A 47 -8.09 0.38 -8.42
N PHE A 48 -7.61 1.20 -7.50
CA PHE A 48 -6.25 1.13 -6.97
C PHE A 48 -6.24 0.86 -5.46
N LEU A 49 -5.50 -0.16 -5.02
CA LEU A 49 -5.36 -0.53 -3.61
C LEU A 49 -3.95 -0.26 -3.10
N PHE A 50 -3.81 0.72 -2.20
CA PHE A 50 -2.58 1.00 -1.49
C PHE A 50 -2.61 0.42 -0.07
N ILE A 51 -1.66 -0.45 0.24
CA ILE A 51 -1.56 -1.14 1.52
C ILE A 51 -0.28 -0.69 2.23
N VAL A 52 -0.40 -0.23 3.48
CA VAL A 52 0.75 0.13 4.32
C VAL A 52 0.77 -0.72 5.58
N ASN A 53 1.83 -1.51 5.73
CA ASN A 53 2.12 -2.17 7.00
C ASN A 53 2.57 -1.10 8.01
N ALA A 54 1.77 -0.87 9.05
CA ALA A 54 2.00 0.27 9.93
C ALA A 54 3.35 0.19 10.68
N ALA A 55 3.92 -1.01 10.82
CA ALA A 55 5.09 -1.22 11.65
C ALA A 55 6.02 -2.37 11.20
N HIS A 56 5.90 -2.85 9.95
CA HIS A 56 6.60 -4.05 9.47
C HIS A 56 6.26 -5.32 10.28
N TRP A 57 5.01 -5.47 10.72
CA TRP A 57 4.60 -6.61 11.53
C TRP A 57 4.30 -7.82 10.66
N ALA A 58 4.91 -8.96 11.01
CA ALA A 58 4.80 -10.20 10.26
C ALA A 58 3.37 -10.75 10.17
N GLU A 59 2.53 -10.48 11.17
CA GLU A 59 1.13 -10.92 11.19
C GLU A 59 0.30 -10.21 10.11
N PHE A 60 0.46 -8.89 10.01
CA PHE A 60 -0.17 -8.12 8.95
C PHE A 60 0.39 -8.50 7.57
N ASP A 61 1.70 -8.69 7.43
CA ASP A 61 2.30 -9.13 6.17
C ASP A 61 1.72 -10.47 5.68
N ARG A 62 1.65 -11.48 6.56
CA ARG A 62 1.03 -12.76 6.23
C ARG A 62 -0.43 -12.62 5.83
N ALA A 63 -1.18 -11.74 6.50
CA ALA A 63 -2.58 -11.48 6.17
C ALA A 63 -2.71 -10.82 4.80
N VAL A 64 -1.92 -9.78 4.50
CA VAL A 64 -1.89 -9.11 3.19
C VAL A 64 -1.61 -10.12 2.08
N ARG A 65 -0.55 -10.91 2.19
CA ARG A 65 -0.19 -11.91 1.15
C ARG A 65 -1.31 -12.93 0.93
N ARG A 66 -1.91 -13.43 2.02
CA ARG A 66 -3.03 -14.37 1.96
C ARG A 66 -4.25 -13.76 1.28
N GLU A 67 -4.66 -12.55 1.68
CA GLU A 67 -5.85 -11.92 1.13
C GLU A 67 -5.64 -11.50 -0.34
N ILE A 68 -4.45 -11.01 -0.72
CA ILE A 68 -4.14 -10.72 -2.13
C ILE A 68 -4.22 -11.98 -2.99
N GLN A 69 -3.69 -13.12 -2.52
CA GLN A 69 -3.80 -14.39 -3.25
C GLN A 69 -5.26 -14.85 -3.40
N ALA A 70 -6.11 -14.58 -2.41
CA ALA A 70 -7.54 -14.90 -2.47
C ALA A 70 -8.32 -13.95 -3.40
N ILE A 71 -7.97 -12.66 -3.40
CA ILE A 71 -8.59 -11.63 -4.26
C ILE A 71 -8.15 -11.82 -5.72
N LEU A 72 -6.87 -12.08 -5.98
CA LEU A 72 -6.26 -12.22 -7.32
C LEU A 72 -5.50 -13.56 -7.47
N PRO A 73 -6.19 -14.70 -7.61
CA PRO A 73 -5.59 -16.01 -7.80
C PRO A 73 -4.61 -16.02 -8.99
N GLY A 74 -3.42 -16.57 -8.76
CA GLY A 74 -2.35 -16.63 -9.76
C GLY A 74 -1.50 -15.36 -9.85
N ARG A 75 -1.91 -14.26 -9.18
CA ARG A 75 -1.09 -13.06 -9.03
C ARG A 75 -0.52 -13.00 -7.62
N THR A 76 0.71 -12.54 -7.49
CA THR A 76 1.41 -12.42 -6.20
C THR A 76 2.07 -11.06 -6.11
N LEU A 77 2.26 -10.56 -4.89
CA LEU A 77 3.05 -9.36 -4.64
C LEU A 77 4.49 -9.63 -5.07
N GLN A 78 5.00 -8.76 -5.95
CA GLN A 78 6.38 -8.82 -6.44
C GLN A 78 7.08 -7.48 -6.16
N PRO A 79 8.38 -7.48 -5.85
CA PRO A 79 9.15 -6.24 -5.72
C PRO A 79 9.03 -5.37 -6.97
N LEU A 80 8.71 -4.08 -6.79
CA LEU A 80 8.70 -3.12 -7.89
C LEU A 80 10.14 -2.79 -8.32
N ALA A 81 10.35 -2.67 -9.62
CA ALA A 81 11.63 -2.25 -10.18
C ALA A 81 11.99 -0.83 -9.72
N ARG A 82 13.29 -0.53 -9.57
CA ARG A 82 13.75 0.76 -9.02
C ARG A 82 13.37 1.97 -9.87
N ASP A 83 13.14 1.76 -11.15
CA ASP A 83 12.69 2.74 -12.15
C ASP A 83 11.17 2.75 -12.34
N HIS A 84 10.41 1.99 -11.53
CA HIS A 84 8.96 1.98 -11.61
C HIS A 84 8.39 3.39 -11.37
N PRO A 85 7.40 3.86 -12.17
CA PRO A 85 6.91 5.25 -12.10
C PRO A 85 6.40 5.68 -10.72
N ILE A 86 6.01 4.75 -9.85
CA ILE A 86 5.64 5.06 -8.46
C ILE A 86 6.75 5.78 -7.66
N PHE A 87 8.01 5.64 -8.07
CA PHE A 87 9.13 6.30 -7.42
C PHE A 87 9.45 7.68 -8.00
N SER A 88 8.80 8.08 -9.10
CA SER A 88 9.14 9.32 -9.84
C SER A 88 7.94 10.08 -10.43
N ALA A 89 6.70 9.62 -10.20
CA ALA A 89 5.50 10.19 -10.83
C ALA A 89 5.27 11.69 -10.54
N HIS A 90 5.75 12.20 -9.41
CA HIS A 90 5.69 13.63 -9.07
C HIS A 90 6.96 14.14 -8.42
N ASN A 91 7.50 13.38 -7.46
CA ASN A 91 8.76 13.65 -6.77
C ASN A 91 9.77 12.55 -7.08
N ASP A 92 11.06 12.86 -7.02
CA ASP A 92 12.12 11.83 -7.00
C ASP A 92 12.18 11.17 -5.61
N ALA A 93 11.74 9.91 -5.53
CA ALA A 93 11.65 9.13 -4.29
C ALA A 93 12.30 7.75 -4.50
N PRO A 94 13.62 7.68 -4.70
CA PRO A 94 14.31 6.40 -4.87
C PRO A 94 14.18 5.56 -3.62
N VAL A 95 14.02 4.24 -3.78
CA VAL A 95 13.83 3.29 -2.67
C VAL A 95 14.85 3.53 -1.55
N GLN A 96 14.35 3.78 -0.34
CA GLN A 96 15.15 3.93 0.88
C GLN A 96 14.89 2.78 1.86
N PRO A 97 15.91 2.34 2.62
CA PRO A 97 15.70 1.44 3.75
C PRO A 97 14.99 2.17 4.90
N ALA A 98 14.58 1.43 5.93
CA ALA A 98 14.26 2.03 7.22
C ALA A 98 15.48 2.78 7.78
N LEU A 99 15.25 3.92 8.41
CA LEU A 99 16.30 4.72 9.06
C LEU A 99 16.04 4.92 10.55
N ARG A 100 14.82 4.62 11.01
CA ARG A 100 14.37 4.73 12.40
C ARG A 100 13.74 3.41 12.84
N GLY A 101 13.71 3.16 14.15
CA GLY A 101 13.06 2.00 14.76
C GLY A 101 13.99 0.84 15.13
N PRO A 102 13.44 -0.37 15.35
CA PRO A 102 14.17 -1.50 15.91
C PRO A 102 15.18 -2.13 14.94
N GLU A 103 14.99 -1.93 13.64
CA GLU A 103 15.86 -2.47 12.57
C GLU A 103 16.26 -1.36 11.57
N PRO A 104 17.17 -0.44 11.98
CA PRO A 104 17.71 0.56 11.07
C PRO A 104 18.44 -0.12 9.89
N HIS A 105 18.35 0.48 8.72
CA HIS A 105 18.86 -0.03 7.43
C HIS A 105 18.14 -1.25 6.86
N LEU A 106 16.98 -1.65 7.42
CA LEU A 106 16.13 -2.67 6.83
C LEU A 106 15.65 -2.24 5.43
N GLY A 107 16.21 -2.86 4.39
CA GLY A 107 15.85 -2.64 2.99
C GLY A 107 14.78 -3.61 2.53
N VAL A 108 13.51 -3.25 2.71
CA VAL A 108 12.37 -4.01 2.19
C VAL A 108 11.76 -3.29 1.00
N ALA A 109 11.52 -4.02 -0.09
CA ALA A 109 11.01 -3.45 -1.32
C ALA A 109 9.54 -3.05 -1.17
N VAL A 110 9.15 -1.96 -1.82
CA VAL A 110 7.74 -1.76 -2.16
C VAL A 110 7.37 -2.83 -3.18
N GLU A 111 6.29 -3.55 -2.92
CA GLU A 111 5.79 -4.61 -3.77
C GLU A 111 4.52 -4.17 -4.49
N GLY A 112 4.18 -4.81 -5.60
CA GLY A 112 2.93 -4.57 -6.29
C GLY A 112 2.37 -5.78 -7.01
N VAL A 113 1.14 -5.63 -7.48
CA VAL A 113 0.48 -6.58 -8.39
C VAL A 113 0.05 -5.83 -9.64
N GLU A 114 0.51 -6.31 -10.78
CA GLU A 114 0.09 -5.81 -12.09
C GLU A 114 -1.22 -6.50 -12.53
N ILE A 115 -2.13 -5.72 -13.11
CA ILE A 115 -3.33 -6.16 -13.82
C ILE A 115 -3.36 -5.42 -15.16
N ASP A 116 -3.45 -6.17 -16.26
CA ASP A 116 -3.54 -5.64 -17.63
C ASP A 116 -2.50 -4.57 -18.00
N GLY A 117 -1.26 -4.73 -17.52
CA GLY A 117 -0.13 -3.84 -17.83
C GLY A 117 0.03 -2.65 -16.87
N ALA A 118 -0.83 -2.50 -15.87
CA ALA A 118 -0.75 -1.44 -14.87
C ALA A 118 -0.68 -2.01 -13.44
N THR A 119 0.09 -1.37 -12.56
CA THR A 119 0.17 -1.78 -11.14
C THR A 119 -1.11 -1.34 -10.42
N ALA A 120 -1.99 -2.29 -10.09
CA ALA A 120 -3.28 -2.02 -9.45
C ALA A 120 -3.24 -2.13 -7.91
N VAL A 121 -2.27 -2.90 -7.38
CA VAL A 121 -2.03 -3.03 -5.94
C VAL A 121 -0.62 -2.60 -5.63
N VAL A 122 -0.45 -1.80 -4.59
CA VAL A 122 0.86 -1.43 -4.03
C VAL A 122 0.88 -1.77 -2.56
N TYR A 123 1.93 -2.44 -2.11
CA TYR A 123 2.17 -2.77 -0.72
C TYR A 123 3.50 -2.16 -0.27
N ALA A 124 3.44 -1.27 0.71
CA ALA A 124 4.59 -0.72 1.39
C ALA A 124 4.78 -1.42 2.76
N PRO A 125 5.84 -2.22 2.93
CA PRO A 125 6.05 -3.01 4.14
C PRO A 125 6.66 -2.25 5.31
N LEU A 126 7.11 -1.00 5.13
CA LEU A 126 7.61 -0.13 6.19
C LEU A 126 6.52 0.79 6.74
N GLY A 127 6.72 1.28 7.96
CA GLY A 127 5.81 2.16 8.68
C GLY A 127 5.70 3.57 8.11
N LEU A 128 5.26 3.70 6.85
CA LEU A 128 5.04 5.00 6.18
C LEU A 128 4.09 5.89 6.99
N GLY A 129 3.09 5.30 7.66
CA GLY A 129 2.16 6.04 8.50
C GLY A 129 2.82 6.79 9.67
N ALA A 130 3.85 6.21 10.30
CA ALA A 130 4.62 6.89 11.34
C ALA A 130 5.49 8.01 10.73
N ALA A 131 6.11 7.72 9.58
CA ALA A 131 6.93 8.69 8.86
C ALA A 131 6.10 9.91 8.37
N TRP A 132 4.88 9.71 7.87
CA TRP A 132 3.96 10.80 7.47
C TRP A 132 3.55 11.70 8.64
N GLN A 133 3.41 11.13 9.83
CA GLN A 133 3.10 11.89 11.04
C GLN A 133 4.35 12.53 11.66
N ASN A 134 5.54 12.22 11.14
CA ASN A 134 6.84 12.57 11.71
C ASN A 134 6.94 12.20 13.20
N ILE A 135 6.44 11.01 13.55
CA ILE A 135 6.52 10.45 14.90
C ILE A 135 7.53 9.32 14.89
N GLU A 136 8.45 9.35 15.84
CA GLU A 136 9.38 8.25 16.07
C GLU A 136 8.81 7.30 17.13
N LEU A 137 8.62 6.05 16.74
CA LEU A 137 8.16 4.98 17.62
C LEU A 137 9.25 3.91 17.68
N PRO A 138 9.72 3.51 18.88
CA PRO A 138 10.87 2.61 19.03
C PRO A 138 10.63 1.21 18.46
N TYR A 139 9.37 0.85 18.16
CA TYR A 139 8.94 -0.43 17.63
C TYR A 139 8.49 -0.37 16.16
N VAL A 140 8.69 0.76 15.46
CA VAL A 140 8.29 0.92 14.06
C VAL A 140 9.50 1.18 13.19
N ALA A 141 9.81 0.25 12.29
CA ALA A 141 10.79 0.48 11.24
C ALA A 141 10.20 1.44 10.19
N ALA A 142 10.78 2.62 10.05
CA ALA A 142 10.28 3.68 9.17
C ALA A 142 11.42 4.35 8.39
N PRO A 143 11.17 4.76 7.12
CA PRO A 143 12.11 5.60 6.36
C PRO A 143 12.03 7.07 6.82
N GLU A 144 12.79 7.96 6.18
CA GLU A 144 12.64 9.41 6.40
C GLU A 144 11.23 9.90 6.02
N SER A 145 10.77 10.92 6.75
CA SER A 145 9.46 11.55 6.52
C SER A 145 9.34 12.16 5.11
N GLU A 146 10.40 12.77 4.60
CA GLU A 146 10.41 13.37 3.26
C GLU A 146 10.19 12.31 2.18
N TYR A 147 10.92 11.19 2.25
CA TYR A 147 10.73 10.05 1.36
C TYR A 147 9.32 9.46 1.49
N ALA A 148 8.83 9.25 2.71
CA ALA A 148 7.50 8.67 2.92
C ALA A 148 6.40 9.55 2.31
N LEU A 149 6.48 10.87 2.51
CA LEU A 149 5.55 11.83 1.91
C LEU A 149 5.65 11.81 0.39
N ALA A 150 6.86 11.84 -0.17
CA ALA A 150 7.09 11.79 -1.61
C ALA A 150 6.51 10.52 -2.24
N LEU A 151 6.77 9.34 -1.64
CA LEU A 151 6.20 8.07 -2.08
C LEU A 151 4.68 8.04 -1.98
N GLY A 152 4.10 8.57 -0.90
CA GLY A 152 2.64 8.67 -0.76
C GLY A 152 2.00 9.54 -1.85
N VAL A 153 2.60 10.70 -2.13
CA VAL A 153 2.16 11.60 -3.21
C VAL A 153 2.29 10.92 -4.57
N ASN A 154 3.44 10.31 -4.85
CA ASN A 154 3.66 9.61 -6.11
C ASN A 154 2.69 8.44 -6.30
N THR A 155 2.35 7.71 -5.23
CA THR A 155 1.38 6.61 -5.27
C THR A 155 -0.01 7.09 -5.66
N VAL A 156 -0.45 8.23 -5.10
CA VAL A 156 -1.72 8.86 -5.50
C VAL A 156 -1.66 9.37 -6.94
N VAL A 157 -0.57 10.03 -7.35
CA VAL A 157 -0.42 10.54 -8.72
C VAL A 157 -0.39 9.39 -9.73
N TYR A 158 0.37 8.34 -9.45
CA TYR A 158 0.44 7.14 -10.29
C TYR A 158 -0.95 6.54 -10.50
N ALA A 159 -1.70 6.31 -9.41
CA ALA A 159 -3.05 5.75 -9.45
C ALA A 159 -4.08 6.59 -10.25
N MET A 160 -3.78 7.86 -10.52
CA MET A 160 -4.69 8.76 -11.26
C MET A 160 -4.22 9.02 -12.71
N THR A 161 -3.05 8.52 -13.10
CA THR A 161 -2.40 8.87 -14.37
C THR A 161 -2.00 7.68 -15.23
N HIS A 162 -2.02 6.47 -14.66
CA HIS A 162 -1.66 5.21 -15.31
C HIS A 162 -2.80 4.22 -15.12
#